data_AF-A0A3N6A445-F1
#
_entry.id   AF-A0A3N6A445-F1
#
_cell.length_a   1.000
_cell.length_b   1.000
_cell.length_c   1.000
_cell.angle_alpha   90.00
_cell.angle_beta   90.00
_cell.angle_gamma   90.00
#
_symmetry.space_group_name_H-M   'P 1'
#
loop_
_entity.id
_entity.type
_entity.pdbx_description
1 polymer ?
#
loop_
_entity_poly.entity_id
_entity_poly.type
_entity_poly.pdbx_seq_one_letter_code
_entity_poly.pdbx_strand_id
1 'polypeptide(L)'
;MTTELILKTVADFFGLKPVELKSKNNAKRVAEPRQIAMFLCRELINCSLTDIGREFGGKHHTTVLHSIRKIDQLRVTNPKTNAALNRLTDILH
;
A
#
# COMPACT_ATOMS: atom_id res chain seq x y z
N MET A 1 -9.41 11.84 -4.87
CA MET A 1 -8.65 10.86 -4.05
C MET A 1 -7.16 11.07 -4.24
N THR A 2 -6.34 11.05 -3.19
CA THR A 2 -4.88 11.37 -3.24
C THR A 2 -4.04 10.27 -2.59
N THR A 3 -2.75 10.18 -2.93
CA THR A 3 -1.80 9.23 -2.31
C THR A 3 -1.71 9.43 -0.79
N GLU A 4 -1.77 10.68 -0.31
CA GLU A 4 -1.75 11.00 1.12
C GLU A 4 -2.97 10.47 1.85
N LEU A 5 -4.16 10.58 1.24
CA LEU A 5 -5.38 9.99 1.79
C LEU A 5 -5.26 8.48 1.90
N ILE A 6 -4.80 7.80 0.85
CA ILE A 6 -4.59 6.33 0.85
C ILE A 6 -3.59 5.94 1.94
N LEU A 7 -2.45 6.63 2.02
CA LEU A 7 -1.43 6.40 3.04
C LEU A 7 -1.99 6.53 4.46
N LYS A 8 -2.78 7.58 4.71
CA LYS A 8 -3.41 7.82 6.00
C LYS A 8 -4.41 6.72 6.33
N THR A 9 -5.35 6.43 5.43
CA THR A 9 -6.39 5.41 5.63
C THR A 9 -5.78 4.03 5.89
N VAL A 10 -4.75 3.64 5.13
CA VAL A 10 -4.06 2.36 5.35
C VAL A 10 -3.31 2.36 6.67
N ALA A 11 -2.62 3.45 7.02
CA ALA A 11 -1.92 3.54 8.30
C ALA A 11 -2.90 3.38 9.48
N ASP A 12 -4.00 4.13 9.45
CA ASP A 12 -5.04 4.10 10.47
C ASP A 12 -5.67 2.69 10.60
N PHE A 13 -5.98 2.04 9.47
CA PHE A 13 -6.54 0.68 9.46
C PHE A 13 -5.63 -0.36 10.12
N PHE A 14 -4.31 -0.21 10.00
CA PHE A 14 -3.32 -1.11 10.59
C PHE A 14 -2.74 -0.62 11.93
N GLY A 15 -3.24 0.48 12.48
CA GLY A 15 -2.75 1.05 13.74
C GLY A 15 -1.30 1.56 13.65
N LEU A 16 -0.91 2.08 12.49
CA LEU A 16 0.41 2.63 12.19
C LEU A 16 0.32 4.14 11.98
N LYS A 17 1.46 4.83 12.04
CA LYS A 17 1.58 6.21 11.56
C LYS A 17 1.95 6.24 10.07
N PRO A 18 1.48 7.21 9.27
CA PRO A 18 1.85 7.33 7.85
C PRO A 18 3.37 7.37 7.61
N VAL A 19 4.12 7.99 8.53
CA VAL A 19 5.60 8.03 8.48
C VAL A 19 6.24 6.64 8.56
N GLU A 20 5.61 5.68 9.24
CA GLU A 20 6.11 4.30 9.32
C GLU A 20 5.99 3.60 7.95
N LEU A 21 4.92 3.89 7.20
CA LEU A 21 4.74 3.39 5.84
C LEU A 21 5.76 3.99 4.86
N LYS A 22 6.26 5.21 5.11
CA LYS A 22 7.36 5.81 4.32
C LYS A 22 8.76 5.35 4.76
N SER A 23 8.87 4.66 5.89
CA SER A 23 10.17 4.27 6.46
C SER A 23 10.88 3.12 5.69
N LYS A 24 12.14 2.88 6.05
CA LYS A 24 12.92 1.70 5.61
C LYS A 24 12.64 0.45 6.47
N ASN A 25 11.71 0.50 7.41
CA ASN A 25 11.37 -0.65 8.26
C ASN A 25 10.73 -1.77 7.43
N ASN A 26 11.36 -2.95 7.44
CA ASN A 26 10.94 -4.13 6.68
C ASN A 26 10.24 -5.18 7.55
N ALA A 27 9.98 -4.91 8.84
CA ALA A 27 9.17 -5.77 9.67
C ALA A 27 7.81 -6.00 8.99
N LYS A 28 7.33 -7.25 8.98
CA LYS A 28 6.09 -7.64 8.27
C LYS A 28 4.91 -6.73 8.64
N ARG A 29 4.79 -6.37 9.92
CA ARG A 29 3.76 -5.46 10.45
C ARG A 29 3.70 -4.09 9.77
N VAL A 30 4.80 -3.63 9.16
CA VAL A 30 4.88 -2.35 8.43
C VAL A 30 4.97 -2.59 6.92
N ALA A 31 5.74 -3.59 6.50
CA ALA A 31 5.96 -3.88 5.09
C ALA A 31 4.68 -4.31 4.37
N GLU A 32 3.85 -5.14 4.99
CA GLU A 32 2.59 -5.59 4.37
C GLU A 32 1.58 -4.44 4.20
N PRO A 33 1.27 -3.62 5.22
CA PRO A 33 0.46 -2.40 5.04
C PRO A 33 1.01 -1.44 3.99
N ARG A 34 2.34 -1.26 3.94
CA ARG A 34 2.98 -0.41 2.93
C ARG A 34 2.74 -0.96 1.51
N GLN A 35 2.88 -2.27 1.32
CA GLN A 35 2.65 -2.91 0.03
C GLN A 35 1.20 -2.76 -0.42
N ILE A 36 0.25 -2.89 0.52
CA ILE A 36 -1.18 -2.66 0.27
C ILE A 36 -1.43 -1.20 -0.15
N ALA A 37 -0.85 -0.23 0.55
CA ALA A 37 -0.99 1.18 0.19
C ALA A 37 -0.44 1.48 -1.22
N MET A 38 0.72 0.92 -1.58
CA MET A 38 1.28 1.05 -2.95
C MET A 38 0.36 0.44 -4.01
N PHE A 39 -0.22 -0.73 -3.72
CA PHE A 39 -1.18 -1.39 -4.58
C PHE A 39 -2.43 -0.52 -4.82
N LEU A 40 -3.02 0.01 -3.74
CA LEU A 40 -4.20 0.87 -3.84
C LEU A 40 -3.91 2.19 -4.59
N CYS A 41 -2.72 2.77 -4.45
CA CYS A 41 -2.33 3.94 -5.24
C CYS A 41 -2.29 3.63 -6.74
N ARG A 42 -1.89 2.40 -7.11
CA ARG A 42 -1.90 1.97 -8.51
C ARG A 42 -3.31 1.77 -9.02
N GLU A 43 -4.17 1.09 -8.26
CA GLU A 43 -5.51 0.71 -8.69
C GLU A 43 -6.51 1.87 -8.67
N LEU A 44 -6.49 2.71 -7.64
CA LEU A 44 -7.55 3.70 -7.40
C LEU A 44 -7.30 5.04 -8.09
N ILE A 45 -6.03 5.41 -8.26
CA ILE A 45 -5.66 6.74 -8.79
C ILE A 45 -4.60 6.66 -9.89
N ASN A 46 -4.28 5.46 -10.38
CA ASN A 46 -3.39 5.24 -11.52
C ASN A 46 -1.98 5.85 -11.39
N CYS A 47 -1.46 6.00 -10.17
CA CYS A 47 -0.11 6.55 -9.97
C CYS A 47 0.96 5.73 -10.72
N SER A 48 1.99 6.40 -11.23
CA SER A 48 3.13 5.73 -11.83
C SER A 48 3.98 5.02 -10.77
N LEU A 49 4.72 3.98 -11.15
CA LEU A 49 5.60 3.26 -10.24
C LEU A 49 6.67 4.18 -9.62
N THR A 50 7.12 5.17 -10.37
CA THR A 50 8.12 6.15 -9.93
C THR A 50 7.52 7.12 -8.91
N ASP A 51 6.30 7.61 -9.14
CA ASP A 51 5.63 8.54 -8.22
C ASP A 51 5.30 7.85 -6.89
N ILE A 52 4.80 6.61 -6.95
CA ILE A 52 4.60 5.78 -5.76
C ILE A 52 5.95 5.58 -5.05
N GLY A 53 7.02 5.31 -5.78
CA GLY A 53 8.36 5.19 -5.20
C GLY A 53 8.77 6.43 -4.41
N ARG A 54 8.56 7.61 -4.99
CA ARG A 54 8.86 8.92 -4.39
C ARG A 54 8.06 9.14 -3.11
N GLU A 55 6.74 8.92 -3.15
CA GLU A 55 5.84 9.16 -2.03
C GLU A 55 6.08 8.22 -0.83
N PHE A 56 6.59 7.02 -1.09
CA PHE A 56 6.87 6.00 -0.08
C PHE A 56 8.33 6.02 0.41
N GLY A 57 8.92 7.21 0.49
CA GLY A 57 10.28 7.41 1.04
C GLY A 57 11.40 7.15 0.04
N GLY A 58 11.18 7.49 -1.24
CA GLY A 58 12.19 7.35 -2.30
C GLY A 58 12.54 5.90 -2.63
N LYS A 59 11.57 4.99 -2.56
CA LYS A 59 11.75 3.58 -2.93
C LYS A 59 11.88 3.46 -4.46
N HIS A 60 12.73 2.54 -4.90
CA HIS A 60 12.92 2.30 -6.33
C HIS A 60 11.63 1.73 -6.97
N HIS A 61 11.35 2.11 -8.22
CA HIS A 61 10.13 1.70 -8.92
C HIS A 61 9.98 0.18 -9.05
N THR A 62 11.09 -0.57 -9.12
CA THR A 62 11.07 -2.05 -9.11
C THR A 62 10.58 -2.62 -7.77
N THR A 63 10.86 -1.96 -6.64
CA THR A 63 10.32 -2.32 -5.33
C THR A 63 8.81 -2.14 -5.30
N VAL A 64 8.31 -1.06 -5.91
CA VAL A 64 6.87 -0.81 -6.05
C VAL A 64 6.23 -1.90 -6.91
N LEU A 65 6.83 -2.21 -8.07
CA LEU A 65 6.36 -3.28 -8.96
C LEU A 65 6.28 -4.63 -8.24
N HIS A 66 7.33 -4.99 -7.49
CA HIS A 66 7.34 -6.21 -6.71
C HIS A 66 6.25 -6.22 -5.64
N SER A 67 6.03 -5.08 -4.98
CA SER A 67 4.97 -4.91 -3.97
C SER A 67 3.58 -5.12 -4.55
N ILE A 68 3.29 -4.50 -5.71
CA ILE A 68 2.02 -4.65 -6.42
C ILE A 68 1.76 -6.11 -6.78
N ARG A 69 2.71 -6.76 -7.46
CA ARG A 69 2.59 -8.18 -7.86
C ARG A 69 2.38 -9.11 -6.68
N LYS A 70 3.04 -8.82 -5.55
CA LYS A 70 2.87 -9.60 -4.33
C LYS A 70 1.46 -9.44 -3.75
N ILE A 71 0.92 -8.23 -3.73
CA ILE A 71 -0.45 -8.00 -3.25
C ILE A 71 -1.48 -8.62 -4.20
N ASP A 72 -1.28 -8.57 -5.52
CA ASP A 72 -2.13 -9.28 -6.49
C ASP A 72 -2.21 -10.78 -6.18
N GLN A 73 -1.07 -11.42 -5.96
CA GLN A 73 -1.03 -12.84 -5.60
C GLN A 73 -1.72 -13.11 -4.26
N LEU A 74 -1.47 -12.26 -3.26
CA LEU A 74 -2.07 -12.41 -1.93
C LEU A 74 -3.58 -12.13 -1.93
N ARG A 75 -4.09 -11.27 -2.81
CA ARG A 75 -5.53 -11.03 -2.97
C ARG A 75 -6.26 -12.31 -3.35
N VAL A 76 -5.65 -13.15 -4.18
CA VAL A 76 -6.22 -14.44 -4.61
C VAL A 76 -6.01 -15.54 -3.56
N THR A 77 -4.82 -15.57 -2.95
CA THR A 77 -4.38 -16.72 -2.12
C THR A 77 -4.61 -16.55 -0.62
N ASN A 78 -4.80 -15.32 -0.14
CA ASN A 78 -4.96 -15.01 1.28
C ASN A 78 -6.28 -14.27 1.55
N PRO A 79 -7.29 -14.95 2.12
CA PRO A 79 -8.58 -14.34 2.45
C PRO A 79 -8.48 -13.11 3.36
N LYS A 80 -7.48 -13.07 4.26
CA LYS A 80 -7.28 -11.91 5.15
C LYS A 80 -6.83 -10.68 4.39
N THR A 81 -5.90 -10.85 3.44
CA THR A 81 -5.45 -9.76 2.57
C THR A 81 -6.58 -9.27 1.68
N ASN A 82 -7.35 -10.18 1.08
CA ASN A 82 -8.52 -9.81 0.28
C ASN A 82 -9.57 -9.04 1.09
N ALA A 83 -9.90 -9.51 2.30
CA ALA A 83 -10.83 -8.83 3.18
C ALA A 83 -10.33 -7.42 3.58
N ALA A 84 -9.03 -7.27 3.85
CA ALA A 84 -8.44 -5.97 4.13
C ALA A 84 -8.52 -5.02 2.92
N LEU A 85 -8.21 -5.52 1.71
CA LEU A 85 -8.32 -4.74 0.48
C LEU A 85 -9.76 -4.27 0.24
N ASN A 86 -10.75 -5.15 0.37
CA ASN A 86 -12.15 -4.79 0.19
C ASN A 86 -12.58 -3.70 1.17
N ARG A 87 -12.27 -3.87 2.47
CA ARG A 87 -12.59 -2.85 3.49
C ARG A 87 -11.92 -1.51 3.21
N LEU A 88 -10.64 -1.52 2.82
CA LEU A 88 -9.91 -0.29 2.52
C LEU A 88 -10.49 0.41 1.28
N THR A 89 -10.86 -0.35 0.25
CA THR A 89 -11.52 0.18 -0.95
C THR A 89 -12.88 0.78 -0.60
N ASP A 90 -13.69 0.12 0.24
CA ASP A 90 -14.99 0.64 0.68
C ASP A 90 -14.87 1.95 1.47
N ILE A 91 -13.79 2.14 2.25
CA ILE A 91 -13.52 3.39 2.99
C ILE A 91 -13.04 4.51 2.06
N LEU A 92 -12.41 4.15 0.93
CA LEU A 92 -11.79 5.08 -0.01
C LEU A 92 -12.73 5.51 -1.16
N HIS A 93 -13.87 4.85 -1.32
CA HIS A 93 -14.98 5.25 -2.19
C HIS A 93 -15.89 6.27 -1.52
#